data_AF-A0A7S3PJA9-F1
#
_entry.id   AF-A0A7S3PJA9-F1
#
_cell.length_a   1.000
_cell.length_b   1.000
_cell.length_c   1.000
_cell.angle_alpha   90.00
_cell.angle_beta   90.00
_cell.angle_gamma   90.00
#
_symmetry.space_group_name_H-M   'P 1'
#
loop_
_entity.id
_entity.type
_entity.pdbx_description
1 polymer ?
#
loop_
_entity_poly.entity_id
_entity_poly.type
_entity_poly.pdbx_seq_one_letter_code
_entity_poly.pdbx_strand_id
1 'polypeptide(L)'
;KEGRALLPWYYVLSLPYLMIYRYFQYSKRKWQYFMVDFCYGVNILLFLFLVAFPDNGIVFLLLFGMANSTLASAVIFLKNALVFHSIDKTTSLYIHGLPMLLAFSIRWFPEDCSRLWHREFSSDAAIEEDLKMIFGISESKELPWYVIAVGLPLANAVLHFVHQLFEFLITHFLSQLTICKGCLHYHDDEEYLNLYRWTKLNHDVGGHQILSKHEKHPIKTYILMNSITAIFTSIPLFLWYSYFWANLLFCALAVSTAIWHGANFYVNALSFKYLGTPVSRDSEQTKLNRDKDKAEDEGAPDNA
;
A
#
# COMPACT_ATOMS: atom_id res chain seq x y z
N LYS A 1 2.09 -23.60 12.17
CA LYS A 1 1.48 -23.07 13.41
C LYS A 1 2.36 -22.00 14.05
N GLU A 2 3.65 -22.28 14.33
CA GLU A 2 4.55 -21.30 14.96
C GLU A 2 4.73 -19.99 14.17
N GLY A 3 5.00 -20.07 12.86
CA GLY A 3 5.19 -18.87 12.03
C GLY A 3 3.98 -17.92 12.00
N ARG A 4 2.74 -18.45 12.08
CA ARG A 4 1.52 -17.63 12.12
C ARG A 4 1.40 -16.84 13.42
N ALA A 5 1.75 -17.47 14.55
CA ALA A 5 1.76 -16.82 15.85
C ALA A 5 2.80 -15.68 15.96
N LEU A 6 3.88 -15.76 15.17
CA LEU A 6 4.93 -14.74 15.14
C LEU A 6 4.64 -13.59 14.16
N LEU A 7 3.69 -13.74 13.25
CA LEU A 7 3.44 -12.76 12.20
C LEU A 7 2.95 -11.40 12.73
N PRO A 8 2.01 -11.32 13.71
CA PRO A 8 1.65 -10.06 14.33
C PRO A 8 2.83 -9.37 15.03
N TRP A 9 3.68 -10.13 15.72
CA TRP A 9 4.89 -9.62 16.36
C TRP A 9 5.87 -9.06 15.35
N TYR A 10 6.14 -9.81 14.28
CA TYR A 10 6.97 -9.34 13.19
C TYR A 10 6.44 -8.00 12.67
N TYR A 11 5.15 -7.91 12.34
CA TYR A 11 4.55 -6.71 11.80
C TYR A 11 4.67 -5.49 12.74
N VAL A 12 4.33 -5.64 14.02
CA VAL A 12 4.36 -4.56 15.02
C VAL A 12 5.79 -4.11 15.34
N LEU A 13 6.78 -5.00 15.27
CA LEU A 13 8.18 -4.63 15.49
C LEU A 13 8.82 -4.02 14.24
N SER A 14 8.60 -4.60 13.05
CA SER A 14 9.25 -4.14 11.83
C SER A 14 8.63 -2.89 11.23
N LEU A 15 7.30 -2.67 11.36
CA LEU A 15 6.66 -1.50 10.76
C LEU A 15 7.24 -0.18 11.31
N PRO A 16 7.28 0.10 12.63
CA PRO A 16 7.82 1.36 13.14
C PRO A 16 9.27 1.57 12.72
N TYR A 17 10.10 0.53 12.79
CA TYR A 17 11.50 0.59 12.37
C TYR A 17 11.63 1.02 10.89
N LEU A 18 10.90 0.34 10.00
CA LEU A 18 10.94 0.65 8.56
C LEU A 18 10.38 2.04 8.24
N MET A 19 9.31 2.46 8.93
CA MET A 19 8.70 3.78 8.71
C MET A 19 9.62 4.91 9.19
N ILE A 20 10.29 4.76 10.33
CA ILE A 20 11.26 5.74 10.84
C ILE A 20 12.45 5.84 9.87
N TYR A 21 13.02 4.71 9.45
CA TYR A 21 14.12 4.71 8.49
C TYR A 21 13.72 5.38 7.17
N ARG A 22 12.54 5.03 6.64
CA ARG A 22 12.03 5.59 5.40
C ARG A 22 11.76 7.09 5.52
N TYR A 23 11.27 7.58 6.66
CA TYR A 23 11.09 9.01 6.90
C TYR A 23 12.41 9.77 6.71
N PHE A 24 13.48 9.35 7.39
CA PHE A 24 14.79 9.99 7.24
C PHE A 24 15.33 9.92 5.81
N GLN A 25 15.16 8.78 5.13
CA GLN A 25 15.56 8.62 3.74
C GLN A 25 14.78 9.56 2.81
N TYR A 26 13.45 9.64 2.97
CA TYR A 26 12.58 10.41 2.10
C TYR A 26 12.68 11.91 2.39
N SER A 27 12.91 12.33 3.64
CA SER A 27 13.17 13.73 3.98
C SER A 27 14.42 14.27 3.31
N LYS A 28 15.50 13.47 3.23
CA LYS A 28 16.74 13.84 2.51
C LYS A 28 16.49 14.02 1.00
N ARG A 29 15.62 13.18 0.43
CA ARG A 29 15.28 13.17 -1.01
C ARG A 29 14.08 14.04 -1.38
N LYS A 30 13.44 14.69 -0.40
CA LYS A 30 12.23 15.52 -0.58
C LYS A 30 11.01 14.71 -1.07
N TRP A 31 10.92 13.45 -0.65
CA TRP A 31 9.87 12.48 -1.02
C TRP A 31 8.88 12.23 0.12
N GLN A 32 8.91 13.00 1.19
CA GLN A 32 8.11 12.72 2.41
C GLN A 32 6.60 12.72 2.17
N TYR A 33 6.11 13.35 1.10
CA TYR A 33 4.68 13.34 0.76
C TYR A 33 4.15 11.96 0.35
N PHE A 34 5.00 11.06 -0.14
CA PHE A 34 4.59 9.66 -0.36
C PHE A 34 4.14 8.97 0.92
N MET A 35 4.66 9.39 2.09
CA MET A 35 4.29 8.79 3.37
C MET A 35 2.89 9.18 3.85
N VAL A 36 2.21 10.08 3.12
CA VAL A 36 0.81 10.44 3.33
C VAL A 36 -0.12 9.60 2.45
N ASP A 37 0.41 8.76 1.56
CA ASP A 37 -0.40 7.92 0.66
C ASP A 37 -1.24 6.87 1.42
N PHE A 38 -2.37 6.47 0.83
CA PHE A 38 -3.32 5.47 1.36
C PHE A 38 -2.68 4.25 2.02
N CYS A 39 -1.63 3.68 1.41
CA CYS A 39 -0.96 2.49 1.96
C CYS A 39 -0.34 2.74 3.34
N TYR A 40 0.23 3.92 3.60
CA TYR A 40 0.78 4.26 4.92
C TYR A 40 -0.35 4.39 5.95
N GLY A 41 -1.45 5.04 5.57
CA GLY A 41 -2.65 5.12 6.41
C GLY A 41 -3.18 3.74 6.81
N VAL A 42 -3.31 2.82 5.85
CA VAL A 42 -3.75 1.44 6.12
C VAL A 42 -2.77 0.69 7.03
N ASN A 43 -1.45 0.85 6.83
CA ASN A 43 -0.46 0.20 7.70
C ASN A 43 -0.51 0.75 9.14
N ILE A 44 -0.74 2.06 9.32
CA ILE A 44 -0.95 2.67 10.64
C ILE A 44 -2.22 2.11 11.29
N LEU A 45 -3.34 2.06 10.55
CA LEU A 45 -4.59 1.50 11.06
C LEU A 45 -4.46 0.02 11.42
N LEU A 46 -3.73 -0.76 10.61
CA LEU A 46 -3.46 -2.17 10.90
C LEU A 46 -2.60 -2.33 12.15
N PHE A 47 -1.57 -1.49 12.32
CA PHE A 47 -0.77 -1.46 13.54
C PHE A 47 -1.61 -1.14 14.78
N LEU A 48 -2.46 -0.11 14.71
CA LEU A 48 -3.36 0.27 15.80
C LEU A 48 -4.35 -0.84 16.13
N PHE A 49 -4.93 -1.48 15.12
CA PHE A 49 -5.80 -2.63 15.29
C PHE A 49 -5.10 -3.76 16.06
N LEU A 50 -3.90 -4.15 15.63
CA LEU A 50 -3.15 -5.22 16.28
C LEU A 50 -2.86 -4.93 17.75
N VAL A 51 -2.51 -3.68 18.09
CA VAL A 51 -2.03 -3.30 19.42
C VAL A 51 -3.16 -2.91 20.38
N ALA A 52 -4.22 -2.26 19.90
CA ALA A 52 -5.22 -1.62 20.76
C ALA A 52 -6.58 -2.34 20.79
N PHE A 53 -7.03 -2.93 19.68
CA PHE A 53 -8.36 -3.54 19.57
C PHE A 53 -8.40 -4.73 18.58
N PRO A 54 -7.56 -5.77 18.79
CA PRO A 54 -7.49 -6.93 17.88
C PRO A 54 -8.78 -7.77 17.88
N ASP A 55 -9.61 -7.61 18.91
CA ASP A 55 -10.92 -8.23 19.09
C ASP A 55 -12.06 -7.51 18.36
N ASN A 56 -11.81 -6.39 17.67
CA ASN A 56 -12.82 -5.67 16.91
C ASN A 56 -12.99 -6.21 15.48
N GLY A 57 -14.08 -6.95 15.26
CA GLY A 57 -14.33 -7.66 14.01
C GLY A 57 -14.63 -6.76 12.83
N ILE A 58 -15.34 -5.66 13.06
CA ILE A 58 -15.69 -4.69 12.02
C ILE A 58 -14.45 -3.96 11.52
N VAL A 59 -13.56 -3.54 12.42
CA VAL A 59 -12.29 -2.90 12.02
C VAL A 59 -11.41 -3.89 11.25
N PHE A 60 -11.33 -5.15 11.70
CA PHE A 60 -10.63 -6.20 10.95
C PHE A 60 -11.22 -6.39 9.55
N LEU A 61 -12.54 -6.44 9.42
CA LEU A 61 -13.23 -6.61 8.14
C LEU A 61 -12.88 -5.48 7.15
N LEU A 62 -12.87 -4.23 7.62
CA LEU A 62 -12.46 -3.07 6.79
C LEU A 62 -10.97 -3.12 6.42
N LEU A 63 -10.10 -3.48 7.37
CA LEU A 63 -8.65 -3.64 7.13
C LEU A 63 -8.35 -4.77 6.16
N PHE A 64 -9.06 -5.89 6.25
CA PHE A 64 -8.99 -6.98 5.30
C PHE A 64 -9.35 -6.48 3.90
N GLY A 65 -10.42 -5.69 3.78
CA GLY A 65 -10.86 -5.04 2.55
C GLY A 65 -9.75 -4.18 1.93
N MET A 66 -9.19 -3.25 2.70
CA MET A 66 -8.14 -2.35 2.23
C MET A 66 -6.84 -3.09 1.84
N ALA A 67 -6.44 -4.09 2.63
CA ALA A 67 -5.26 -4.89 2.37
C ALA A 67 -5.38 -5.76 1.10
N ASN A 68 -6.53 -6.41 0.90
CA ASN A 68 -6.77 -7.35 -0.22
C ASN A 68 -7.36 -6.69 -1.48
N SER A 69 -7.50 -5.36 -1.50
CA SER A 69 -7.93 -4.61 -2.68
C SER A 69 -6.79 -3.73 -3.21
N THR A 70 -6.73 -2.47 -2.81
CA THR A 70 -5.82 -1.46 -3.36
C THR A 70 -4.37 -1.72 -3.00
N LEU A 71 -4.06 -2.18 -1.78
CA LEU A 71 -2.68 -2.48 -1.37
C LEU A 71 -2.11 -3.68 -2.13
N ALA A 72 -2.79 -4.82 -2.09
CA ALA A 72 -2.37 -6.01 -2.83
C ALA A 72 -2.30 -5.76 -4.35
N SER A 73 -3.28 -5.04 -4.91
CA SER A 73 -3.29 -4.70 -6.33
C SER A 73 -2.16 -3.74 -6.71
N ALA A 74 -1.70 -2.88 -5.80
CA ALA A 74 -0.53 -2.03 -6.03
C ALA A 74 0.75 -2.87 -6.20
N VAL A 75 0.85 -4.06 -5.61
CA VAL A 75 1.98 -4.98 -5.87
C VAL A 75 2.04 -5.33 -7.35
N ILE A 76 0.88 -5.57 -7.96
CA ILE A 76 0.72 -5.98 -9.35
C ILE A 76 0.86 -4.76 -10.29
N PHE A 77 0.05 -3.72 -10.10
CA PHE A 77 -0.06 -2.60 -11.04
C PHE A 77 1.10 -1.60 -10.96
N LEU A 78 1.66 -1.37 -9.77
CA LEU A 78 2.81 -0.47 -9.60
C LEU A 78 4.15 -1.21 -9.69
N LYS A 79 4.11 -2.48 -10.12
CA LYS A 79 5.30 -3.33 -10.33
C LYS A 79 6.24 -3.36 -9.13
N ASN A 80 5.69 -3.50 -7.92
CA ASN A 80 6.51 -3.67 -6.73
C ASN A 80 7.34 -4.96 -6.89
N ALA A 81 8.62 -4.87 -6.54
CA ALA A 81 9.61 -5.90 -6.84
C ALA A 81 10.31 -6.36 -5.56
N LEU A 82 10.47 -7.68 -5.41
CA LEU A 82 11.23 -8.26 -4.31
C LEU A 82 12.73 -8.13 -4.59
N VAL A 83 13.39 -7.16 -3.93
CA VAL A 83 14.81 -6.86 -4.14
C VAL A 83 15.52 -6.71 -2.79
N PHE A 84 16.10 -7.80 -2.30
CA PHE A 84 16.66 -7.91 -0.94
C PHE A 84 17.77 -6.90 -0.58
N HIS A 85 18.56 -6.44 -1.56
CA HIS A 85 19.64 -5.47 -1.30
C HIS A 85 19.16 -4.01 -1.28
N SER A 86 17.89 -3.76 -1.65
CA SER A 86 17.31 -2.41 -1.66
C SER A 86 16.28 -2.31 -0.54
N ILE A 87 16.62 -1.57 0.52
CA ILE A 87 15.71 -1.31 1.63
C ILE A 87 14.47 -0.56 1.15
N ASP A 88 14.61 0.37 0.20
CA ASP A 88 13.48 1.10 -0.36
C ASP A 88 12.51 0.17 -1.10
N LYS A 89 12.98 -0.64 -2.06
CA LYS A 89 12.09 -1.59 -2.77
C LYS A 89 11.48 -2.62 -1.82
N THR A 90 12.26 -3.11 -0.86
CA THR A 90 11.77 -4.06 0.14
C THR A 90 10.70 -3.44 1.04
N THR A 91 10.88 -2.19 1.47
CA THR A 91 9.91 -1.47 2.30
C THR A 91 8.63 -1.14 1.52
N SER A 92 8.74 -0.82 0.22
CA SER A 92 7.57 -0.65 -0.64
C SER A 92 6.78 -1.96 -0.80
N LEU A 93 7.47 -3.07 -1.04
CA LEU A 93 6.81 -4.38 -1.09
C LEU A 93 6.21 -4.75 0.27
N TYR A 94 6.87 -4.40 1.39
CA TYR A 94 6.36 -4.63 2.73
C TYR A 94 5.00 -3.94 2.95
N ILE A 95 4.91 -2.63 2.70
CA ILE A 95 3.69 -1.86 2.98
C ILE A 95 2.52 -2.23 2.07
N HIS A 96 2.77 -2.79 0.89
CA HIS A 96 1.73 -3.22 -0.05
C HIS A 96 1.37 -4.71 0.08
N GLY A 97 2.36 -5.58 0.31
CA GLY A 97 2.19 -7.03 0.28
C GLY A 97 1.97 -7.67 1.65
N LEU A 98 2.66 -7.20 2.69
CA LEU A 98 2.56 -7.85 4.00
C LEU A 98 1.19 -7.69 4.68
N PRO A 99 0.49 -6.53 4.60
CA PRO A 99 -0.87 -6.40 5.13
C PRO A 99 -1.82 -7.46 4.59
N MET A 100 -1.72 -7.80 3.30
CA MET A 100 -2.53 -8.84 2.66
C MET A 100 -2.23 -10.22 3.29
N LEU A 101 -0.95 -10.58 3.45
CA LEU A 101 -0.55 -11.86 4.06
C LEU A 101 -0.93 -11.96 5.55
N LEU A 102 -0.85 -10.85 6.29
CA LEU A 102 -1.28 -10.79 7.68
C LEU A 102 -2.80 -10.91 7.79
N ALA A 103 -3.55 -10.16 6.98
CA ALA A 103 -5.00 -10.26 6.93
C ALA A 103 -5.47 -11.67 6.51
N PHE A 104 -4.80 -12.30 5.55
CA PHE A 104 -5.02 -13.71 5.19
C PHE A 104 -4.83 -14.64 6.41
N SER A 105 -3.74 -14.46 7.14
CA SER A 105 -3.42 -15.30 8.30
C SER A 105 -4.44 -15.14 9.42
N ILE A 106 -4.85 -13.92 9.74
CA ILE A 106 -5.87 -13.64 10.76
C ILE A 106 -7.24 -14.17 10.32
N ARG A 107 -7.65 -13.95 9.06
CA ARG A 107 -8.95 -14.37 8.54
C ARG A 107 -9.16 -15.89 8.59
N TRP A 108 -8.13 -16.65 8.20
CA TRP A 108 -8.24 -18.10 8.02
C TRP A 108 -7.69 -18.91 9.19
N PHE A 109 -6.83 -18.30 10.02
CA PHE A 109 -6.19 -18.96 11.16
C PHE A 109 -6.12 -18.02 12.39
N PRO A 110 -7.25 -17.47 12.86
CA PRO A 110 -7.26 -16.49 13.95
C PRO A 110 -6.65 -17.04 15.24
N GLU A 111 -7.00 -18.27 15.63
CA GLU A 111 -6.46 -18.95 16.83
C GLU A 111 -4.94 -19.14 16.78
N ASP A 112 -4.41 -19.51 15.60
CA ASP A 112 -2.96 -19.67 15.44
C ASP A 112 -2.23 -18.33 15.53
N CYS A 113 -2.85 -17.25 15.02
CA CYS A 113 -2.28 -15.90 15.06
C CYS A 113 -2.36 -15.29 16.47
N SER A 114 -3.41 -15.57 17.24
CA SER A 114 -3.59 -15.05 18.59
C SER A 114 -2.86 -15.84 19.67
N ARG A 115 -2.39 -17.07 19.37
CA ARG A 115 -1.73 -17.97 20.34
C ARG A 115 -0.63 -17.33 21.21
N LEU A 116 0.17 -16.44 20.62
CA LEU A 116 1.24 -15.71 21.30
C LEU A 116 0.96 -14.21 21.37
N TRP A 117 -0.26 -13.79 21.04
CA TRP A 117 -0.68 -12.40 21.07
C TRP A 117 -1.40 -12.09 22.38
N HIS A 118 -1.53 -10.81 22.71
CA HIS A 118 -2.08 -10.39 24.02
C HIS A 118 -3.61 -10.54 24.10
N ARG A 119 -4.30 -10.73 22.97
CA ARG A 119 -5.75 -10.89 22.85
C ARG A 119 -6.09 -11.74 21.64
N GLU A 120 -7.27 -12.34 21.69
CA GLU A 120 -7.83 -13.10 20.57
C GLU A 120 -8.31 -12.18 19.44
N PHE A 121 -8.20 -12.67 18.21
CA PHE A 121 -8.80 -12.01 17.05
C PHE A 121 -10.27 -12.43 16.91
N SER A 122 -11.11 -11.53 16.43
CA SER A 122 -12.56 -11.77 16.30
C SER A 122 -12.87 -13.00 15.47
N SER A 123 -13.85 -13.78 15.92
CA SER A 123 -14.38 -14.91 15.18
C SER A 123 -15.36 -14.46 14.09
N ASP A 124 -15.61 -15.34 13.11
CA ASP A 124 -16.62 -15.09 12.06
C ASP A 124 -18.01 -14.86 12.68
N ALA A 125 -18.34 -15.53 13.78
CA ALA A 125 -19.59 -15.36 14.50
C ALA A 125 -19.72 -13.96 15.13
N ALA A 126 -18.66 -13.46 15.76
CA ALA A 126 -18.66 -12.11 16.35
C ALA A 126 -18.83 -11.03 15.27
N ILE A 127 -18.16 -11.18 14.13
CA ILE A 127 -18.32 -10.27 12.97
C ILE A 127 -19.76 -10.32 12.45
N GLU A 128 -20.35 -11.51 12.38
CA GLU A 128 -21.73 -11.69 11.92
C GLU A 128 -22.73 -10.99 12.85
N GLU A 129 -22.57 -11.14 14.17
CA GLU A 129 -23.40 -10.48 15.19
C GLU A 129 -23.29 -8.95 15.10
N ASP A 130 -22.08 -8.42 15.02
CA ASP A 130 -21.85 -6.97 14.87
C ASP A 130 -22.52 -6.42 13.59
N LEU A 131 -22.41 -7.14 12.47
CA LEU A 131 -23.05 -6.76 11.21
C LEU A 131 -24.58 -6.81 11.31
N LYS A 132 -25.14 -7.84 11.94
CA LYS A 132 -26.60 -7.93 12.16
C LYS A 132 -27.10 -6.74 12.98
N MET A 133 -26.37 -6.37 14.02
CA MET A 133 -26.68 -5.19 14.84
C MET A 133 -26.63 -3.90 14.00
N ILE A 134 -25.58 -3.69 13.21
CA ILE A 134 -25.40 -2.48 12.37
C ILE A 134 -26.53 -2.33 11.34
N PHE A 135 -26.96 -3.43 10.72
CA PHE A 135 -27.97 -3.43 9.66
C PHE A 135 -29.40 -3.68 10.17
N GLY A 136 -29.61 -3.79 11.49
CA GLY A 136 -30.94 -4.01 12.07
C GLY A 136 -31.54 -5.38 11.71
N ILE A 137 -30.71 -6.40 11.51
CA ILE A 137 -31.12 -7.76 11.18
C ILE A 137 -31.34 -8.52 12.49
N SER A 138 -32.50 -9.19 12.61
CA SER A 138 -32.82 -10.03 13.76
C SER A 138 -31.74 -11.10 13.99
N GLU A 139 -31.31 -11.30 15.23
CA GLU A 139 -30.34 -12.34 15.62
C GLU A 139 -30.71 -13.74 15.11
N SER A 140 -32.02 -14.03 15.10
CA SER A 140 -32.58 -15.30 14.64
C SER A 140 -32.47 -15.55 13.12
N LYS A 141 -32.07 -14.55 12.33
CA LYS A 141 -31.91 -14.66 10.88
C LYS A 141 -30.43 -14.79 10.55
N GLU A 142 -30.11 -15.57 9.52
CA GLU A 142 -28.77 -15.61 8.95
C GLU A 142 -28.41 -14.26 8.31
N LEU A 143 -27.14 -13.86 8.39
CA LEU A 143 -26.68 -12.65 7.72
C LEU A 143 -26.77 -12.84 6.19
N PRO A 144 -27.50 -11.98 5.46
CA PRO A 144 -27.58 -12.11 4.02
C PRO A 144 -26.21 -11.91 3.36
N TRP A 145 -25.82 -12.81 2.46
CA TRP A 145 -24.50 -12.80 1.81
C TRP A 145 -24.16 -11.46 1.12
N TYR A 146 -25.19 -10.75 0.62
CA TYR A 146 -25.01 -9.46 -0.06
C TYR A 146 -24.54 -8.35 0.87
N VAL A 147 -24.73 -8.48 2.20
CA VAL A 147 -24.20 -7.51 3.18
C VAL A 147 -22.68 -7.47 3.09
N ILE A 148 -22.03 -8.63 3.02
CA ILE A 148 -20.58 -8.69 2.81
C ILE A 148 -20.25 -8.41 1.34
N ALA A 149 -20.97 -9.01 0.40
CA ALA A 149 -20.61 -8.91 -1.02
C ALA A 149 -20.71 -7.50 -1.61
N VAL A 150 -21.61 -6.67 -1.10
CA VAL A 150 -21.79 -5.28 -1.53
C VAL A 150 -21.24 -4.31 -0.49
N GLY A 151 -21.50 -4.55 0.79
CA GLY A 151 -21.10 -3.65 1.88
C GLY A 151 -19.60 -3.52 2.02
N LEU A 152 -18.84 -4.61 1.93
CA LEU A 152 -17.38 -4.56 2.07
C LEU A 152 -16.70 -3.80 0.91
N PRO A 153 -16.99 -4.08 -0.38
CA PRO A 153 -16.47 -3.27 -1.48
C PRO A 153 -16.87 -1.80 -1.41
N LEU A 154 -18.12 -1.51 -1.03
CA LEU A 154 -18.60 -0.14 -0.92
C LEU A 154 -17.89 0.62 0.20
N ALA A 155 -17.78 0.03 1.39
CA ALA A 155 -17.07 0.62 2.52
C ALA A 155 -15.60 0.89 2.16
N ASN A 156 -14.95 -0.04 1.47
CA ASN A 156 -13.58 0.12 1.02
C ASN A 156 -13.43 1.27 0.01
N ALA A 157 -14.34 1.37 -0.96
CA ALA A 157 -14.36 2.48 -1.92
C ALA A 157 -14.57 3.84 -1.23
N VAL A 158 -15.46 3.91 -0.24
CA VAL A 158 -15.69 5.10 0.57
C VAL A 158 -14.46 5.48 1.37
N LEU A 159 -13.83 4.53 2.08
CA LEU A 159 -12.61 4.78 2.86
C LEU A 159 -11.46 5.29 1.98
N HIS A 160 -11.27 4.68 0.81
CA HIS A 160 -10.28 5.13 -0.15
C HIS A 160 -10.57 6.54 -0.67
N PHE A 161 -11.84 6.84 -0.99
CA PHE A 161 -12.24 8.17 -1.44
C PHE A 161 -12.05 9.23 -0.35
N VAL A 162 -12.43 8.93 0.90
CA VAL A 162 -12.22 9.81 2.06
C VAL A 162 -10.74 10.10 2.26
N HIS A 163 -9.90 9.08 2.20
CA HIS A 163 -8.45 9.25 2.31
C HIS A 163 -7.90 10.09 1.16
N GLN A 164 -8.38 9.89 -0.06
CA GLN A 164 -7.98 10.69 -1.22
C GLN A 164 -8.38 12.17 -1.08
N LEU A 165 -9.55 12.46 -0.51
CA LEU A 165 -9.95 13.82 -0.16
C LEU A 165 -9.06 14.42 0.93
N PHE A 166 -8.66 13.62 1.92
CA PHE A 166 -7.75 14.03 2.97
C PHE A 166 -6.34 14.35 2.42
N GLU A 167 -5.79 13.49 1.58
CA GLU A 167 -4.54 13.76 0.86
C GLU A 167 -4.64 15.08 0.09
N PHE A 168 -5.68 15.24 -0.73
CA PHE A 168 -5.92 16.46 -1.49
C PHE A 168 -6.03 17.71 -0.60
N LEU A 169 -6.73 17.61 0.54
CA LEU A 169 -6.83 18.71 1.50
C LEU A 169 -5.45 19.10 2.04
N ILE A 170 -4.60 18.12 2.41
CA ILE A 170 -3.25 18.38 2.92
C ILE A 170 -2.38 19.03 1.83
N THR A 171 -2.29 18.39 0.67
CA THR A 171 -1.29 18.70 -0.34
C THR A 171 -1.70 19.83 -1.28
N HIS A 172 -2.98 20.21 -1.30
CA HIS A 172 -3.49 21.29 -2.15
C HIS A 172 -4.06 22.47 -1.36
N PHE A 173 -4.81 22.24 -0.28
CA PHE A 173 -5.43 23.32 0.48
C PHE A 173 -4.54 23.81 1.63
N LEU A 174 -4.13 22.92 2.52
CA LEU A 174 -3.32 23.30 3.68
C LEU A 174 -1.93 23.80 3.27
N SER A 175 -1.32 23.22 2.24
CA SER A 175 -0.05 23.71 1.67
C SER A 175 -0.13 25.15 1.13
N GLN A 176 -1.32 25.66 0.78
CA GLN A 176 -1.51 27.03 0.28
C GLN A 176 -1.65 28.06 1.41
N LEU A 177 -1.93 27.63 2.63
CA LEU A 177 -2.07 28.52 3.78
C LEU A 177 -0.72 29.15 4.13
N THR A 178 -0.70 30.47 4.31
CA THR A 178 0.52 31.26 4.59
C THR A 178 1.30 30.74 5.79
N ILE A 179 0.61 30.21 6.80
CA ILE A 179 1.19 29.63 8.02
C ILE A 179 1.93 28.32 7.73
N CYS A 180 1.51 27.58 6.71
CA CYS A 180 2.06 26.27 6.36
C CYS A 180 3.16 26.35 5.29
N LYS A 181 3.35 27.50 4.60
CA LYS A 181 4.36 27.65 3.52
C LYS A 181 5.81 27.36 3.93
N GLY A 182 6.14 27.44 5.22
CA GLY A 182 7.47 27.07 5.73
C GLY A 182 7.65 25.58 6.03
N CYS A 183 6.57 24.80 6.09
CA CYS A 183 6.58 23.38 6.50
C CYS A 183 5.96 22.44 5.45
N LEU A 184 5.01 22.93 4.65
CA LEU A 184 4.36 22.21 3.55
C LEU A 184 4.64 22.93 2.22
N HIS A 185 5.15 22.16 1.25
CA HIS A 185 5.44 22.60 -0.11
C HIS A 185 4.41 22.02 -1.08
N TYR A 186 4.07 22.80 -2.10
CA TYR A 186 2.95 22.58 -3.01
C TYR A 186 3.23 21.50 -4.06
N HIS A 187 2.19 20.96 -4.71
CA HIS A 187 2.29 19.92 -5.75
C HIS A 187 3.11 20.27 -6.99
N ASP A 188 3.32 21.55 -7.29
CA ASP A 188 4.14 22.01 -8.43
C ASP A 188 5.57 22.39 -8.03
N ASP A 189 5.94 22.23 -6.75
CA ASP A 189 7.33 22.40 -6.35
C ASP A 189 8.16 21.27 -6.95
N GLU A 190 9.05 21.61 -7.89
CA GLU A 190 9.81 20.63 -8.65
C GLU A 190 10.65 19.73 -7.75
N GLU A 191 11.02 20.24 -6.57
CA GLU A 191 11.84 19.56 -5.56
C GLU A 191 11.11 18.36 -4.91
N TYR A 192 9.78 18.43 -4.75
CA TYR A 192 9.04 17.46 -3.92
C TYR A 192 8.25 16.43 -4.71
N LEU A 193 8.51 15.14 -4.48
CA LEU A 193 7.84 14.05 -5.18
C LEU A 193 6.68 13.47 -4.36
N ASN A 194 5.55 13.22 -5.04
CA ASN A 194 4.36 12.55 -4.52
C ASN A 194 3.82 11.57 -5.58
N LEU A 195 2.86 10.72 -5.22
CA LEU A 195 2.34 9.69 -6.11
C LEU A 195 1.72 10.25 -7.40
N TYR A 196 1.05 11.40 -7.34
CA TYR A 196 0.53 12.08 -8.53
C TYR A 196 1.65 12.49 -9.50
N ARG A 197 2.66 13.20 -9.01
CA ARG A 197 3.81 13.63 -9.82
C ARG A 197 4.58 12.42 -10.35
N TRP A 198 4.82 11.42 -9.52
CA TRP A 198 5.51 10.20 -9.93
C TRP A 198 4.74 9.46 -11.03
N THR A 199 3.42 9.35 -10.92
CA THR A 199 2.57 8.74 -11.96
C THR A 199 2.61 9.54 -13.24
N LYS A 200 2.69 10.88 -13.16
CA LYS A 200 2.84 11.75 -14.32
C LYS A 200 4.23 11.61 -14.97
N LEU A 201 5.29 11.38 -14.21
CA LEU A 201 6.67 11.29 -14.71
C LEU A 201 7.06 9.88 -15.16
N ASN A 202 6.42 8.83 -14.64
CA ASN A 202 6.80 7.46 -14.90
C ASN A 202 6.09 6.86 -16.13
N HIS A 203 6.79 6.78 -17.25
CA HIS A 203 6.23 6.28 -18.53
C HIS A 203 5.85 4.79 -18.53
N ASP A 204 6.28 4.01 -17.55
CA ASP A 204 6.12 2.56 -17.53
C ASP A 204 4.88 2.09 -16.74
N VAL A 205 4.11 3.04 -16.18
CA VAL A 205 2.81 2.81 -15.55
C VAL A 205 1.66 3.29 -16.44
N GLY A 206 0.58 2.52 -16.49
CA GLY A 206 -0.59 2.88 -17.32
C GLY A 206 -1.20 4.24 -16.97
N GLY A 207 -1.05 4.69 -15.72
CA GLY A 207 -1.54 5.99 -15.27
C GLY A 207 -0.92 7.18 -16.00
N HIS A 208 0.35 7.09 -16.42
CA HIS A 208 1.01 8.15 -17.20
C HIS A 208 0.28 8.41 -18.52
N GLN A 209 -0.10 7.34 -19.24
CA GLN A 209 -0.79 7.44 -20.53
C GLN A 209 -2.17 8.08 -20.40
N ILE A 210 -2.85 7.87 -19.28
CA ILE A 210 -4.17 8.45 -19.01
C ILE A 210 -4.02 9.95 -18.69
N LEU A 211 -3.05 10.30 -17.86
CA LEU A 211 -2.79 11.68 -17.45
C LEU A 211 -2.29 12.54 -18.63
N SER A 212 -1.42 12.01 -19.50
CA SER A 212 -0.93 12.72 -20.68
C SER A 212 -2.00 12.97 -21.74
N LYS A 213 -3.06 12.17 -21.78
CA LYS A 213 -4.23 12.42 -22.65
C LYS A 213 -5.18 13.49 -22.11
N HIS A 214 -5.14 13.77 -20.80
CA HIS A 214 -6.09 14.66 -20.12
C HIS A 214 -5.38 15.83 -19.42
N GLU A 215 -4.46 16.48 -20.12
CA GLU A 215 -3.62 17.57 -19.55
C GLU A 215 -4.40 18.80 -19.09
N LYS A 216 -5.64 18.99 -19.55
CA LYS A 216 -6.49 20.12 -19.14
C LYS A 216 -6.87 20.09 -17.66
N HIS A 217 -7.07 18.90 -17.10
CA HIS A 217 -7.54 18.71 -15.72
C HIS A 217 -6.82 17.55 -15.02
N PRO A 218 -5.48 17.59 -14.88
CA PRO A 218 -4.69 16.40 -14.57
C PRO A 218 -4.94 15.89 -13.14
N ILE A 219 -5.18 16.77 -12.17
CA ILE A 219 -5.50 16.39 -10.79
C ILE A 219 -6.88 15.72 -10.71
N LYS A 220 -7.90 16.26 -11.40
CA LYS A 220 -9.24 15.65 -11.44
C LYS A 220 -9.18 14.27 -12.09
N THR A 221 -8.41 14.14 -13.18
CA THR A 221 -8.17 12.85 -13.84
C THR A 221 -7.47 11.87 -12.91
N TYR A 222 -6.46 12.30 -12.16
CA TYR A 222 -5.76 11.47 -11.18
C TYR A 222 -6.70 10.96 -10.08
N ILE A 223 -7.52 11.86 -9.50
CA ILE A 223 -8.49 11.49 -8.47
C ILE A 223 -9.50 10.46 -9.01
N LEU A 224 -10.07 10.74 -10.19
CA LEU A 224 -11.03 9.85 -10.82
C LEU A 224 -10.42 8.48 -11.16
N MET A 225 -9.21 8.46 -11.73
CA MET A 225 -8.50 7.24 -12.08
C MET A 225 -8.24 6.36 -10.86
N ASN A 226 -7.77 6.95 -9.75
CA ASN A 226 -7.54 6.22 -8.51
C ASN A 226 -8.85 5.74 -7.88
N SER A 227 -9.91 6.55 -7.91
CA SER A 227 -11.24 6.14 -7.43
C SER A 227 -11.80 4.96 -8.23
N ILE A 228 -11.69 4.99 -9.57
CA ILE A 228 -12.09 3.88 -10.44
C ILE A 228 -11.26 2.63 -10.14
N THR A 229 -9.94 2.79 -9.95
CA THR A 229 -9.04 1.68 -9.62
C THR A 229 -9.41 1.07 -8.26
N ALA A 230 -9.73 1.89 -7.26
CA ALA A 230 -10.18 1.42 -5.95
C ALA A 230 -11.48 0.63 -6.03
N ILE A 231 -12.46 1.10 -6.80
CA ILE A 231 -13.72 0.38 -7.02
C ILE A 231 -13.44 -0.95 -7.73
N PHE A 232 -12.68 -0.92 -8.83
CA PHE A 232 -12.36 -2.11 -9.62
C PHE A 232 -11.66 -3.20 -8.79
N THR A 233 -10.65 -2.81 -8.01
CA THR A 233 -9.89 -3.73 -7.15
C THR A 233 -10.70 -4.24 -5.95
N SER A 234 -11.80 -3.58 -5.60
CA SER A 234 -12.70 -4.00 -4.52
C SER A 234 -13.75 -5.03 -4.95
N ILE A 235 -14.06 -5.14 -6.25
CA ILE A 235 -15.07 -6.08 -6.78
C ILE A 235 -14.86 -7.52 -6.29
N PRO A 236 -13.65 -8.12 -6.34
CA PRO A 236 -13.45 -9.51 -5.93
C PRO A 236 -13.38 -9.72 -4.41
N LEU A 237 -13.53 -8.68 -3.57
CA LEU A 237 -13.37 -8.81 -2.11
C LEU A 237 -14.29 -9.85 -1.48
N PHE A 238 -15.51 -10.01 -1.98
CA PHE A 238 -16.40 -11.07 -1.52
C PHE A 238 -15.78 -12.46 -1.68
N LEU A 239 -15.14 -12.70 -2.82
CA LEU A 239 -14.49 -13.98 -3.10
C LEU A 239 -13.29 -14.19 -2.18
N TRP A 240 -12.46 -13.16 -1.98
CA TRP A 240 -11.32 -13.22 -1.08
C TRP A 240 -11.73 -13.43 0.39
N TYR A 241 -12.83 -12.84 0.82
CA TYR A 241 -13.29 -12.96 2.21
C TYR A 241 -14.00 -14.29 2.49
N SER A 242 -14.69 -14.85 1.49
CA SER A 242 -15.57 -16.01 1.67
C SER A 242 -14.91 -17.34 1.35
N TYR A 243 -13.91 -17.36 0.45
CA TYR A 243 -13.31 -18.60 -0.03
C TYR A 243 -11.80 -18.64 0.22
N PHE A 244 -11.36 -19.59 1.04
CA PHE A 244 -9.95 -19.80 1.39
C PHE A 244 -9.05 -19.89 0.16
N TRP A 245 -9.42 -20.76 -0.78
CA TRP A 245 -8.64 -21.01 -1.98
C TRP A 245 -8.58 -19.80 -2.91
N ALA A 246 -9.66 -19.02 -3.02
CA ALA A 246 -9.64 -17.81 -3.82
C ALA A 246 -8.64 -16.81 -3.24
N ASN A 247 -8.70 -16.55 -1.93
CA ASN A 247 -7.79 -15.65 -1.25
C ASN A 247 -6.33 -16.13 -1.31
N LEU A 248 -6.10 -17.43 -1.13
CA LEU A 248 -4.76 -18.02 -1.23
C LEU A 248 -4.18 -17.84 -2.64
N LEU A 249 -4.97 -18.10 -3.68
CA LEU A 249 -4.55 -17.90 -5.07
C LEU A 249 -4.24 -16.43 -5.36
N PHE A 250 -5.02 -15.50 -4.83
CA PHE A 250 -4.74 -14.07 -4.96
C PHE A 250 -3.44 -13.66 -4.26
N CYS A 251 -3.22 -14.13 -3.02
CA CYS A 251 -1.96 -13.92 -2.31
C CYS A 251 -0.77 -14.49 -3.08
N ALA A 252 -0.91 -15.72 -3.60
CA ALA A 252 0.12 -16.37 -4.40
C ALA A 252 0.40 -15.61 -5.71
N LEU A 253 -0.63 -15.07 -6.37
CA LEU A 253 -0.47 -14.24 -7.57
C LEU A 253 0.31 -12.97 -7.27
N ALA A 254 -0.05 -12.25 -6.20
CA ALA A 254 0.65 -11.02 -5.81
C ALA A 254 2.12 -11.29 -5.44
N VAL A 255 2.39 -12.34 -4.66
CA VAL A 255 3.77 -12.76 -4.32
C VAL A 255 4.55 -13.19 -5.56
N SER A 256 3.96 -13.98 -6.45
CA SER A 256 4.59 -14.42 -7.69
C SER A 256 4.93 -13.24 -8.59
N THR A 257 4.03 -12.25 -8.67
CA THR A 257 4.26 -11.01 -9.42
C THR A 257 5.43 -10.20 -8.85
N ALA A 258 5.52 -10.09 -7.52
CA ALA A 258 6.64 -9.41 -6.87
C ALA A 258 7.99 -10.12 -7.11
N ILE A 259 7.99 -11.46 -7.09
CA ILE A 259 9.17 -12.28 -7.41
C ILE A 259 9.55 -12.09 -8.88
N TRP A 260 8.58 -12.14 -9.79
CA TRP A 260 8.80 -11.94 -11.23
C TRP A 260 9.42 -10.57 -11.52
N HIS A 261 8.87 -9.49 -10.94
CA HIS A 261 9.45 -8.15 -11.08
C HIS A 261 10.85 -8.05 -10.45
N GLY A 262 11.09 -8.71 -9.31
CA GLY A 262 12.41 -8.80 -8.69
C GLY A 262 13.44 -9.51 -9.58
N ALA A 263 13.06 -10.63 -10.18
CA ALA A 263 13.93 -11.37 -11.11
C ALA A 263 14.28 -10.54 -12.34
N ASN A 264 13.31 -9.87 -12.95
CA ASN A 264 13.55 -8.95 -14.08
C ASN A 264 14.50 -7.81 -13.68
N PHE A 265 14.33 -7.24 -12.49
CA PHE A 265 15.24 -6.21 -11.99
C PHE A 265 16.70 -6.72 -11.91
N TYR A 266 16.94 -7.92 -11.39
CA TYR A 266 18.29 -8.50 -11.32
C TYR A 266 18.87 -8.81 -12.70
N VAL A 267 18.07 -9.38 -13.61
CA VAL A 267 18.51 -9.67 -14.98
C VAL A 267 18.91 -8.38 -15.69
N ASN A 268 18.12 -7.32 -15.57
CA ASN A 268 18.44 -6.01 -16.14
C ASN A 268 19.74 -5.42 -15.54
N ALA A 269 19.90 -5.50 -14.22
CA ALA A 269 21.09 -5.00 -13.54
C ALA A 269 22.38 -5.74 -13.94
N LEU A 270 22.31 -7.07 -14.08
CA LEU A 270 23.42 -7.90 -14.55
C LEU A 270 23.73 -7.61 -16.02
N SER A 271 22.70 -7.57 -16.88
CA SER A 271 22.87 -7.31 -18.31
C SER A 271 23.56 -5.97 -18.56
N PHE A 272 23.18 -4.93 -17.82
CA PHE A 272 23.83 -3.62 -17.86
C PHE A 272 25.32 -3.70 -17.45
N LYS A 273 25.64 -4.47 -16.42
CA LYS A 273 27.03 -4.66 -15.96
C LYS A 273 27.91 -5.35 -17.01
N TYR A 274 27.35 -6.29 -17.78
CA TYR A 274 28.09 -7.03 -18.80
C TYR A 274 28.18 -6.29 -20.14
N LEU A 275 27.09 -5.65 -20.57
CA LEU A 275 27.00 -5.03 -21.90
C LEU A 275 27.45 -3.56 -21.91
N GLY A 276 27.52 -2.91 -20.75
CA GLY A 276 27.86 -1.49 -20.63
C GLY A 276 26.80 -0.53 -21.19
N THR A 277 25.73 -1.07 -21.78
CA THR A 277 24.60 -0.32 -22.34
C THR A 277 23.30 -0.74 -21.66
N PRO A 278 22.36 0.21 -21.45
CA PRO A 278 21.02 -0.12 -21.00
C PRO A 278 20.32 -1.01 -22.03
N VAL A 279 19.80 -2.15 -21.59
CA VAL A 279 19.04 -3.09 -22.44
C VAL A 279 17.54 -2.85 -22.32
N SER A 280 17.13 -2.15 -21.27
CA SER A 280 15.73 -1.82 -20.96
C SER A 280 15.65 -0.46 -20.25
N ARG A 281 14.47 0.15 -20.24
CA ARG A 281 14.21 1.38 -19.49
C ARG A 281 14.54 1.25 -18.00
N ASP A 282 14.27 0.08 -17.40
CA ASP A 282 14.66 -0.22 -16.02
C ASP A 282 16.18 -0.11 -15.81
N SER A 283 16.97 -0.64 -16.76
CA SER A 283 18.43 -0.53 -16.70
C SER A 283 18.92 0.90 -16.95
N GLU A 284 18.18 1.70 -17.73
CA GLU A 284 18.47 3.11 -17.96
C GLU A 284 18.19 3.94 -16.71
N GLN A 285 17.06 3.71 -16.04
CA GLN A 285 16.72 4.30 -14.75
C GLN A 285 17.71 3.87 -13.65
N THR A 286 18.16 2.61 -13.66
CA THR A 286 19.18 2.10 -12.73
C THR A 286 20.53 2.77 -12.95
N LYS A 287 20.88 3.10 -14.20
CA LYS A 287 22.07 3.89 -14.54
C LYS A 287 21.91 5.33 -14.03
N LEU A 288 20.80 5.98 -14.34
CA LEU A 288 20.48 7.34 -13.87
C LEU A 288 20.52 7.48 -12.35
N ASN A 289 19.91 6.55 -11.61
CA ASN A 289 19.94 6.58 -10.15
C ASN A 289 21.35 6.40 -9.60
N ARG A 290 22.15 5.48 -10.19
CA ARG A 290 23.54 5.27 -9.79
C ARG A 290 24.42 6.48 -10.08
N ASP A 291 24.21 7.14 -11.22
CA ASP A 291 24.96 8.33 -11.61
C ASP A 291 24.58 9.52 -10.72
N LYS A 292 23.31 9.62 -10.28
CA LYS A 292 22.85 10.59 -9.27
C LYS A 292 23.45 10.32 -7.88
N ASP A 293 23.37 9.09 -7.39
CA ASP A 293 23.94 8.72 -6.08
C ASP A 293 25.46 9.01 -6.05
N LYS A 294 26.18 8.73 -7.14
CA LYS A 294 27.60 9.11 -7.29
C LYS A 294 27.83 10.62 -7.30
N ALA A 295 27.00 11.38 -8.00
CA ALA A 295 27.13 12.83 -8.04
C ALA A 295 26.81 13.49 -6.68
N GLU A 296 25.92 12.89 -5.88
CA GLU A 296 25.64 13.33 -4.51
C GLU A 296 26.81 12.99 -3.56
N ASP A 297 27.44 11.82 -3.71
CA ASP A 297 28.63 11.43 -2.93
C ASP A 297 29.88 12.25 -3.32
N GLU A 298 30.06 12.58 -4.60
CA GLU A 298 31.15 13.43 -5.10
C GLU A 298 30.89 14.94 -4.87
N GLY A 299 29.64 15.32 -4.60
CA GLY A 299 29.18 16.69 -4.39
C GLY A 299 29.09 17.11 -2.92
N ALA A 300 29.37 16.24 -1.96
CA ALA A 300 29.51 16.60 -0.55
C ALA A 300 30.87 17.29 -0.35
N PRO A 301 30.95 18.62 -0.13
CA PRO A 301 32.20 19.20 0.32
C PRO A 301 32.56 18.57 1.66
N ASP A 302 33.81 18.10 1.75
CA ASP A 302 34.51 17.86 3.01
C ASP A 302 34.45 19.17 3.81
N ASN A 303 33.44 19.32 4.65
CA ASN A 303 33.36 20.41 5.62
C ASN A 303 34.30 20.05 6.77
N ALA A 304 35.58 20.37 6.57
CA ALA A 304 36.55 20.68 7.61
C ALA A 304 36.20 22.01 8.31
#